data_AF-A0A7S3TJI6-F1
#
_entry.id   AF-A0A7S3TJI6-F1
#
_cell.length_a   1.000
_cell.length_b   1.000
_cell.length_c   1.000
_cell.angle_alpha   90.00
_cell.angle_beta   90.00
_cell.angle_gamma   90.00
#
_symmetry.space_group_name_H-M   'P 1'
#
loop_
_entity.id
_entity.type
_entity.pdbx_description
1 polymer ?
#
loop_
_entity_poly.entity_id
_entity_poly.type
_entity_poly.pdbx_seq_one_letter_code
_entity_poly.pdbx_strand_id
1 'polypeptide(L)'
;QELCKYFKMLVVAMPIAGQVFAWSSYLILTKLLGMEAALNTKFAFIHEHELGYVFLAVWLVGYTRAVIVTNANAARAPARVDRPDQHVYKVMAASGPLKDAPYVMMAGTGPQGRFNRAQRGVINTDEALPLLVPAVVLT
;
A
#
# COMPACT_ATOMS: atom_id res chain seq x y z
N GLN A 1 4.76 19.90 7.59
CA GLN A 1 4.00 20.31 6.37
C GLN A 1 3.86 19.16 5.37
N GLU A 2 4.93 18.43 5.01
CA GLU A 2 4.86 17.30 4.07
C GLU A 2 3.87 16.19 4.46
N LEU A 3 3.81 15.79 5.74
CA LEU A 3 2.88 14.77 6.23
C LEU A 3 1.40 15.12 5.93
N CYS A 4 1.05 16.41 6.03
CA CYS A 4 -0.30 16.90 5.79
C CYS A 4 -0.66 16.89 4.30
N LYS A 5 0.33 17.07 3.40
CA LYS A 5 0.15 16.94 1.95
C LYS A 5 -0.10 15.49 1.56
N TYR A 6 0.70 14.55 2.06
CA TYR A 6 0.51 13.12 1.79
C TYR A 6 -0.80 12.60 2.38
N PHE A 7 -1.19 13.07 3.57
CA PHE A 7 -2.48 12.71 4.16
C PHE A 7 -3.66 13.18 3.31
N LYS A 8 -3.67 14.44 2.86
CA LYS A 8 -4.74 14.95 1.97
C LYS A 8 -4.78 14.20 0.64
N MET A 9 -3.62 13.92 0.04
CA MET A 9 -3.55 13.16 -1.20
C MET A 9 -4.10 11.73 -1.01
N LEU A 10 -3.68 11.05 0.05
CA LEU A 10 -4.04 9.67 0.30
C LEU A 10 -5.49 9.52 0.72
N VAL A 11 -5.95 10.30 1.71
CA VAL A 11 -7.27 10.14 2.37
C VAL A 11 -8.40 10.83 1.61
N VAL A 12 -8.11 11.88 0.85
CA VAL A 12 -9.15 12.68 0.17
C VAL A 12 -9.04 12.56 -1.34
N ALA A 13 -7.87 12.86 -1.92
CA ALA A 13 -7.75 12.91 -3.38
C ALA A 13 -7.85 11.52 -4.04
N MET A 14 -7.21 10.50 -3.48
CA MET A 14 -7.23 9.15 -4.06
C MET A 14 -8.62 8.49 -4.07
N PRO A 15 -9.43 8.52 -2.99
CA PRO A 15 -10.79 7.99 -3.04
C PRO A 15 -11.66 8.73 -4.06
N ILE A 16 -11.59 10.06 -4.11
CA ILE A 16 -12.35 10.86 -5.06
C ILE A 16 -11.94 10.54 -6.49
N ALA A 17 -10.64 10.52 -6.79
CA ALA A 17 -10.14 10.16 -8.10
C ALA A 17 -10.57 8.74 -8.49
N GLY A 18 -10.50 7.79 -7.56
CA GLY A 18 -10.98 6.41 -7.76
C GLY A 18 -12.46 6.35 -8.15
N GLN A 19 -13.32 7.13 -7.49
CA GLN A 19 -14.74 7.23 -7.85
C GLN A 19 -14.94 7.87 -9.22
N VAL A 20 -14.21 8.94 -9.54
CA VAL A 20 -14.27 9.59 -10.86
C VAL A 20 -13.89 8.58 -11.95
N PHE A 21 -12.83 7.81 -11.76
CA PHE A 21 -12.44 6.76 -12.72
C PHE A 21 -13.50 5.66 -12.80
N ALA A 22 -14.03 5.18 -11.69
CA ALA A 22 -15.05 4.13 -11.68
C ALA A 22 -16.32 4.54 -12.46
N TRP A 23 -16.86 5.74 -12.18
CA TRP A 23 -18.02 6.26 -12.89
C TRP A 23 -17.74 6.53 -14.36
N SER A 24 -16.58 7.12 -14.68
CA SER A 24 -16.18 7.36 -16.06
C SER A 24 -16.07 6.06 -16.85
N SER A 25 -15.42 5.04 -16.27
CA SER A 25 -15.30 3.73 -16.89
C SER A 25 -16.65 3.07 -17.10
N TYR A 26 -17.54 3.11 -16.10
CA TYR A 26 -18.91 2.57 -16.23
C TYR A 26 -19.68 3.25 -17.37
N LEU A 27 -19.64 4.58 -17.45
CA LEU A 27 -20.33 5.34 -18.50
C LEU A 27 -19.76 5.07 -19.88
N ILE A 28 -18.44 5.00 -20.03
CA ILE A 28 -17.79 4.67 -21.31
C ILE A 28 -18.17 3.26 -21.75
N LEU A 29 -18.08 2.27 -20.85
CA LEU A 29 -18.37 0.88 -21.16
C LEU A 29 -19.84 0.67 -21.55
N THR A 30 -20.77 1.35 -20.87
CA THR A 30 -22.20 1.24 -21.17
C THR A 30 -22.62 2.04 -22.39
N LYS A 31 -22.24 3.32 -22.48
CA LYS A 31 -22.76 4.26 -23.50
C LYS A 31 -21.97 4.31 -24.80
N LEU A 32 -20.67 4.07 -24.75
CA LEU A 32 -19.82 4.15 -25.95
C LEU A 32 -19.46 2.77 -26.51
N LEU A 33 -19.30 1.77 -25.64
CA LEU A 33 -18.84 0.43 -26.04
C LEU A 33 -19.93 -0.65 -26.01
N GLY A 34 -21.16 -0.30 -25.62
CA GLY A 34 -22.31 -1.22 -25.66
C GLY A 34 -22.21 -2.43 -24.73
N MET A 35 -21.35 -2.40 -23.71
CA MET A 35 -21.10 -3.51 -22.78
C MET A 35 -22.12 -3.61 -21.63
N GLU A 36 -23.27 -2.95 -21.78
CA GLU A 36 -24.29 -2.84 -20.73
C GLU A 36 -24.79 -4.22 -20.26
N ALA A 37 -25.13 -5.12 -21.19
CA ALA A 37 -25.58 -6.47 -20.85
C ALA A 37 -24.54 -7.24 -20.04
N ALA A 38 -23.26 -7.18 -20.44
CA ALA A 38 -22.17 -7.86 -19.74
C ALA A 38 -21.92 -7.30 -18.33
N LEU A 39 -22.08 -5.99 -18.14
CA LEU A 39 -21.97 -5.35 -16.82
C LEU A 39 -23.17 -5.70 -15.93
N ASN A 40 -24.38 -5.69 -16.48
CA ASN A 40 -25.59 -6.07 -15.74
C ASN A 40 -25.53 -7.51 -15.26
N THR A 41 -25.02 -8.45 -16.07
CA THR A 41 -24.79 -9.83 -15.63
C THR A 41 -23.84 -9.90 -14.43
N LYS A 42 -22.78 -9.09 -14.41
CA LYS A 42 -21.84 -9.03 -13.27
C LYS A 42 -22.49 -8.43 -12.02
N PHE A 43 -23.26 -7.36 -12.17
CA PHE A 43 -23.97 -6.75 -11.04
C PHE A 43 -25.05 -7.68 -10.48
N ALA A 44 -25.78 -8.39 -11.35
CA ALA A 44 -26.75 -9.40 -10.94
C ALA A 44 -26.08 -10.51 -10.12
N PHE A 45 -24.95 -11.05 -10.59
CA PHE A 45 -24.17 -12.06 -9.85
C PHE A 45 -23.72 -11.55 -8.47
N ILE A 46 -23.21 -10.33 -8.39
CA ILE A 46 -22.79 -9.73 -7.11
C ILE A 46 -23.97 -9.58 -6.15
N HIS A 47 -25.13 -9.17 -6.66
CA HIS A 47 -26.33 -8.99 -5.87
C HIS A 47 -26.93 -10.33 -5.41
N GLU A 48 -27.03 -11.31 -6.30
CA GLU A 48 -27.57 -12.65 -6.02
C GLU A 48 -26.78 -13.39 -4.96
N HIS A 49 -25.45 -13.22 -4.95
CA HIS A 49 -24.57 -13.83 -3.95
C HIS A 49 -24.23 -12.91 -2.77
N GLU A 50 -24.90 -11.76 -2.63
CA GLU A 50 -24.71 -10.78 -1.55
C GLU A 50 -23.23 -10.35 -1.36
N LEU A 51 -22.45 -10.34 -2.44
CA LEU A 51 -21.00 -10.11 -2.40
C LEU A 51 -20.61 -8.64 -2.20
N GLY A 52 -21.57 -7.74 -2.01
CA GLY A 52 -21.33 -6.30 -1.86
C GLY A 52 -20.33 -5.98 -0.74
N TYR A 53 -20.51 -6.59 0.43
CA TYR A 53 -19.59 -6.41 1.57
C TYR A 53 -18.22 -7.03 1.33
N VAL A 54 -18.14 -8.14 0.61
CA VAL A 54 -16.87 -8.77 0.23
C VAL A 54 -16.06 -7.82 -0.66
N PHE A 55 -16.70 -7.23 -1.68
CA PHE A 55 -16.05 -6.24 -2.54
C PHE A 55 -15.61 -5.00 -1.76
N LEU A 56 -16.44 -4.50 -0.85
CA LEU A 56 -16.09 -3.37 0.00
C LEU A 56 -14.89 -3.68 0.91
N ALA A 57 -14.87 -4.86 1.53
CA ALA A 57 -13.78 -5.28 2.41
C ALA A 57 -12.46 -5.42 1.66
N VAL A 58 -12.46 -6.08 0.49
CA VAL A 58 -11.29 -6.19 -0.38
C VAL A 58 -10.80 -4.81 -0.82
N TRP A 59 -11.71 -3.90 -1.17
CA TRP A 59 -11.37 -2.54 -1.54
C TRP A 59 -10.71 -1.77 -0.38
N LEU A 60 -11.27 -1.88 0.84
CA LEU A 60 -10.70 -1.24 2.04
C LEU A 60 -9.30 -1.76 2.34
N VAL A 61 -9.10 -3.08 2.32
CA VAL A 61 -7.78 -3.70 2.56
C VAL A 61 -6.76 -3.24 1.51
N GLY A 62 -7.12 -3.26 0.22
CA GLY A 62 -6.25 -2.79 -0.86
C GLY A 62 -5.91 -1.32 -0.74
N TYR A 63 -6.88 -0.49 -0.34
CA TYR A 63 -6.69 0.93 -0.12
C TYR A 63 -5.76 1.21 1.08
N THR A 64 -5.96 0.54 2.21
CA THR A 64 -5.06 0.65 3.37
C THR A 64 -3.64 0.25 3.01
N ARG A 65 -3.45 -0.83 2.24
CA ARG A 65 -2.13 -1.23 1.72
C ARG A 65 -1.50 -0.12 0.89
N ALA A 66 -2.25 0.50 -0.03
CA ALA A 66 -1.76 1.60 -0.85
C ALA A 66 -1.25 2.78 0.00
N VAL A 67 -1.97 3.14 1.06
CA VAL A 67 -1.57 4.19 2.02
C VAL A 67 -0.23 3.86 2.69
N ILE A 68 -0.05 2.62 3.14
CA ILE A 68 1.19 2.17 3.81
C ILE A 68 2.37 2.25 2.83
N VAL A 69 2.18 1.77 1.59
CA VAL A 69 3.20 1.82 0.53
C VAL A 69 3.59 3.26 0.18
N THR A 70 2.61 4.17 0.05
CA THR A 70 2.91 5.59 -0.22
C THR A 70 3.68 6.22 0.94
N ASN A 71 3.33 5.92 2.19
CA ASN A 71 4.05 6.43 3.35
C ASN A 71 5.51 5.93 3.40
N ALA A 72 5.75 4.66 3.08
CA ALA A 72 7.11 4.12 2.96
C ALA A 72 7.91 4.81 1.84
N ASN A 73 7.29 5.05 0.68
CA ASN A 73 7.92 5.81 -0.40
C ASN A 73 8.19 7.27 -0.01
N ALA A 74 7.31 7.92 0.74
CA ALA A 74 7.54 9.28 1.24
C ALA A 74 8.70 9.34 2.25
N ALA A 75 8.91 8.27 3.04
CA ALA A 75 10.05 8.16 3.95
C ALA A 75 11.39 7.91 3.24
N ARG A 76 11.37 7.54 1.95
CA ARG A 76 12.57 7.26 1.15
C ARG A 76 13.38 8.50 0.81
N ALA A 77 12.73 9.58 0.35
CA ALA A 77 13.42 10.79 -0.09
C ALA A 77 14.30 11.43 1.01
N PRO A 78 13.83 11.58 2.26
CA PRO A 78 14.66 12.07 3.36
C PRO A 78 15.84 11.15 3.72
N ALA A 79 15.71 9.84 3.45
CA ALA A 79 16.76 8.87 3.72
C ALA A 79 17.84 8.81 2.61
N ARG A 80 17.62 9.49 1.48
CA ARG A 80 18.49 9.49 0.28
C ARG A 80 18.79 8.07 -0.22
N VAL A 81 17.75 7.25 -0.30
CA VAL A 81 17.83 5.85 -0.75
C VAL A 81 17.25 5.72 -2.14
N ASP A 82 18.10 5.41 -3.11
CA ASP A 82 17.66 5.16 -4.48
C ASP A 82 17.03 3.77 -4.62
N ARG A 83 16.29 3.56 -5.72
CA ARG A 83 15.80 2.22 -6.09
C ARG A 83 16.93 1.51 -6.85
N PRO A 84 17.19 0.20 -6.63
CA PRO A 84 16.32 -0.82 -6.04
C PRO A 84 16.46 -1.03 -4.52
N ASP A 85 17.28 -0.23 -3.82
CA ASP A 85 17.61 -0.50 -2.42
C ASP A 85 16.38 -0.44 -1.50
N GLN A 86 16.22 -1.49 -0.68
CA GLN A 86 15.07 -1.66 0.20
C GLN A 86 15.37 -1.29 1.65
N HIS A 87 16.61 -1.47 2.10
CA HIS A 87 17.02 -1.20 3.48
C HIS A 87 18.40 -0.54 3.53
N VAL A 88 18.58 0.33 4.52
CA VAL A 88 19.87 0.95 4.81
C VAL A 88 20.52 0.26 5.99
N TYR A 89 21.75 -0.17 5.80
CA TYR A 89 22.54 -0.82 6.84
C TYR A 89 23.67 0.08 7.33
N LYS A 90 24.10 -0.16 8.56
CA LYS A 90 25.23 0.49 9.21
C LYS A 90 26.20 -0.57 9.70
N VAL A 91 27.49 -0.37 9.44
CA VAL A 91 28.56 -1.17 10.01
C VAL A 91 28.69 -0.81 11.49
N MET A 92 28.52 -1.82 12.34
CA MET A 92 28.70 -1.74 13.77
C MET A 92 30.11 -2.20 14.13
N ALA A 93 30.66 -1.67 15.22
CA ALA A 93 32.02 -1.98 15.67
C ALA A 93 33.13 -1.71 14.62
N ALA A 94 32.94 -0.71 13.75
CA ALA A 94 33.99 -0.26 12.82
C ALA A 94 35.26 0.24 13.53
N SER A 95 35.16 0.56 14.83
CA SER A 95 36.27 0.85 15.72
C SER A 95 35.98 0.28 17.13
N GLY A 96 37.03 0.06 17.91
CA GLY A 96 36.95 -0.48 19.27
C GLY A 96 37.27 -1.98 19.38
N PRO A 97 36.88 -2.63 20.50
CA PRO A 97 37.33 -3.98 20.85
C PRO A 97 36.81 -5.10 19.93
N LEU A 98 35.77 -4.83 19.13
CA LEU A 98 35.18 -5.77 18.16
C LEU A 98 35.55 -5.44 16.71
N LYS A 99 36.59 -4.62 16.48
CA LYS A 99 37.04 -4.20 15.13
C LYS A 99 37.44 -5.37 14.22
N ASP A 100 37.85 -6.48 14.80
CA ASP A 100 38.32 -7.66 14.06
C ASP A 100 37.14 -8.55 13.62
N ALA A 101 35.91 -8.25 14.09
CA ALA A 101 34.67 -8.88 13.67
C ALA A 101 33.52 -7.85 13.54
N PRO A 102 33.63 -6.90 12.59
CA PRO A 102 32.57 -5.92 12.37
C PRO A 102 31.34 -6.61 11.80
N TYR A 103 30.16 -6.20 12.25
CA TYR A 103 28.89 -6.76 11.80
C TYR A 103 27.96 -5.66 11.31
N VAL A 104 26.96 -6.04 10.52
CA VAL A 104 26.10 -5.11 9.81
C VAL A 104 24.70 -5.19 10.40
N MET A 105 24.15 -4.05 10.83
CA MET A 105 22.77 -3.96 11.31
C MET A 105 22.00 -2.90 10.53
N MET A 106 20.68 -3.03 10.44
CA MET A 106 19.85 -1.97 9.87
C MET A 106 20.03 -0.68 10.65
N ALA A 107 20.18 0.44 9.95
CA ALA A 107 20.19 1.76 10.56
C ALA A 107 18.87 1.96 11.34
N GLY A 108 18.96 2.19 12.65
CA GLY A 108 17.78 2.31 13.53
C GLY A 108 17.33 3.75 13.79
N THR A 109 18.21 4.73 13.55
CA THR A 109 18.00 6.14 13.92
C THR A 109 17.97 7.07 12.70
N GLY A 110 17.48 8.29 12.91
CA GLY A 110 17.42 9.32 11.88
C GLY A 110 16.47 9.00 10.71
N PRO A 111 16.63 9.70 9.57
CA PRO A 111 15.84 9.47 8.35
C PRO A 111 15.92 8.03 7.84
N GLN A 112 17.10 7.40 7.89
CA GLN A 112 17.32 6.01 7.46
C GLN A 112 16.57 5.02 8.34
N GLY A 113 16.57 5.21 9.66
CA GLY A 113 15.79 4.39 10.59
C GLY A 113 14.28 4.50 10.40
N ARG A 114 13.78 5.70 10.10
CA ARG A 114 12.36 5.89 9.75
C ARG A 114 12.01 5.16 8.46
N PHE A 115 12.85 5.26 7.43
CA PHE A 115 12.65 4.53 6.18
C PHE A 115 12.66 3.01 6.37
N ASN A 116 13.64 2.46 7.09
CA ASN A 116 13.72 1.02 7.37
C ASN A 116 12.47 0.49 8.08
N ARG A 117 11.97 1.21 9.10
CA ARG A 117 10.71 0.84 9.79
C ARG A 117 9.51 0.91 8.87
N ALA A 118 9.39 1.96 8.05
CA ALA A 118 8.27 2.10 7.13
C ALA A 118 8.28 0.99 6.06
N GLN A 119 9.46 0.67 5.52
CA GLN A 119 9.63 -0.42 4.56
C GLN A 119 9.30 -1.77 5.19
N ARG A 120 9.77 -2.03 6.42
CA ARG A 120 9.43 -3.28 7.12
C ARG A 120 7.94 -3.37 7.44
N GLY A 121 7.27 -2.25 7.70
CA GLY A 121 5.81 -2.19 7.84
C GLY A 121 5.07 -2.63 6.57
N VAL A 122 5.54 -2.21 5.39
CA VAL A 122 5.00 -2.68 4.10
C VAL A 122 5.18 -4.19 3.97
N ILE A 123 6.41 -4.68 4.18
CA ILE A 123 6.73 -6.10 4.01
C ILE A 123 5.92 -6.97 4.98
N ASN A 124 5.84 -6.60 6.26
CA ASN A 124 5.02 -7.33 7.24
C ASN A 124 3.53 -7.34 6.85
N THR A 125 3.02 -6.23 6.27
CA THR A 125 1.64 -6.18 5.79
C THR A 125 1.46 -7.15 4.63
N ASP A 126 2.36 -7.13 3.65
CA ASP A 126 2.31 -8.01 2.47
C ASP A 126 2.45 -9.50 2.83
N GLU A 127 3.28 -9.83 3.82
CA GLU A 127 3.42 -11.18 4.36
C GLU A 127 2.15 -11.66 5.08
N ALA A 128 1.42 -10.76 5.76
CA ALA A 128 0.21 -11.08 6.52
C ALA A 128 -1.09 -11.06 5.68
N LEU A 129 -1.11 -10.31 4.58
CA LEU A 129 -2.30 -10.14 3.73
C LEU A 129 -2.93 -11.46 3.24
N PRO A 130 -2.16 -12.49 2.81
CA PRO A 130 -2.72 -13.77 2.40
C PRO A 130 -3.52 -14.48 3.50
N LEU A 131 -3.23 -14.21 4.77
CA LEU A 131 -3.97 -14.76 5.90
C LEU A 131 -5.13 -13.86 6.31
N LEU A 132 -4.95 -12.54 6.23
CA LEU A 132 -5.96 -11.55 6.62
C LEU A 132 -7.15 -11.54 5.65
N VAL A 133 -6.91 -11.61 4.34
CA VAL A 133 -7.99 -11.48 3.34
C VAL A 133 -9.03 -12.62 3.47
N PRO A 134 -8.65 -13.91 3.55
CA PRO A 134 -9.61 -14.97 3.81
C PRO A 134 -10.33 -14.79 5.14
N ALA A 135 -9.62 -14.39 6.21
CA ALA A 135 -10.24 -14.16 7.51
C ALA A 135 -11.32 -13.08 7.44
N VAL A 136 -11.03 -11.93 6.81
CA VAL A 136 -11.99 -10.81 6.65
C VAL A 136 -13.19 -11.19 5.78
N VAL A 137 -13.02 -12.08 4.81
CA VAL A 137 -14.11 -12.51 3.92
C VAL A 137 -14.98 -13.61 4.55
N LEU A 138 -14.42 -14.43 5.44
CA LEU A 138 -15.10 -15.58 6.04
C LEU A 138 -15.75 -15.29 7.41
N THR A 139 -15.46 -14.14 8.03
CA THR A 139 -16.07 -13.67 9.29
C THR A 139 -17.14 -12.63 9.05
#